data_AF-A0A2M7CBH9-F1
#
_entry.id   AF-A0A2M7CBH9-F1
#
_cell.length_a   1.000
_cell.length_b   1.000
_cell.length_c   1.000
_cell.angle_alpha   90.00
_cell.angle_beta   90.00
_cell.angle_gamma   90.00
#
_symmetry.space_group_name_H-M   'P 1'
#
loop_
_entity.id
_entity.type
_entity.pdbx_description
1 polymer ?
#
loop_
_entity_poly.entity_id
_entity_poly.type
_entity_poly.pdbx_seq_one_letter_code
_entity_poly.pdbx_strand_id
1 'polypeptide(L)' 'MRLLECVPNISEGRDLGKITSIAEEVRKHKGVKLLDYSSDKDHHRSVFT' A
#
# COMPACT_ATOMS: atom_id res chain seq x y z
N MET A 1 4.78 -18.21 -16.00
CA MET A 1 4.26 -17.61 -14.75
C MET A 1 3.33 -16.47 -15.14
N ARG A 2 2.14 -16.36 -14.54
CA ARG A 2 1.23 -15.22 -14.76
C ARG A 2 1.17 -14.41 -13.47
N LEU A 3 1.42 -13.12 -13.56
CA LEU A 3 1.38 -12.18 -12.46
C LEU A 3 0.32 -11.11 -12.76
N LEU A 4 -0.30 -10.58 -11.71
CA LEU A 4 -1.20 -9.44 -11.77
C LEU A 4 -0.61 -8.37 -10.86
N GLU A 5 -0.45 -7.16 -11.40
CA GLU A 5 -0.10 -5.99 -10.61
C GLU A 5 -1.39 -5.30 -10.13
N CYS A 6 -1.42 -4.91 -8.87
CA CYS A 6 -2.51 -4.16 -8.27
C CYS A 6 -1.92 -2.91 -7.63
N VAL A 7 -2.37 -1.73 -8.07
CA VAL A 7 -1.82 -0.44 -7.62
C VAL A 7 -2.90 0.36 -6.89
N PRO A 8 -3.32 -0.06 -5.68
CA PRO A 8 -4.39 0.63 -4.96
C PRO A 8 -3.91 2.00 -4.48
N ASN A 9 -4.78 2.99 -4.65
CA ASN A 9 -4.60 4.33 -4.14
C ASN A 9 -5.49 4.52 -2.91
N ILE A 10 -4.88 4.78 -1.76
CA ILE A 10 -5.56 4.99 -0.50
C ILE A 10 -5.60 6.48 -0.21
N SER A 11 -6.77 7.04 0.10
CA SER A 11 -6.95 8.44 0.51
C SER A 11 -6.51 8.70 1.96
N GLU A 12 -5.29 8.30 2.29
CA GLU A 12 -4.58 8.57 3.53
C GLU A 12 -3.10 8.77 3.19
N GLY A 13 -2.52 9.88 3.65
CA GLY A 13 -1.13 10.26 3.34
C GLY A 13 -0.40 10.93 4.50
N ARG A 14 -1.02 10.99 5.68
CA ARG A 14 -0.55 11.76 6.85
C ARG A 14 -0.35 10.86 8.06
N ASP A 15 -1.29 9.95 8.30
CA ASP A 15 -1.22 9.00 9.41
C ASP A 15 -0.38 7.78 9.02
N LEU A 16 0.92 7.84 9.34
CA LEU A 16 1.85 6.74 9.10
C LEU A 16 1.46 5.45 9.83
N GLY A 17 0.73 5.54 10.95
CA GLY A 17 0.26 4.37 11.69
C GLY A 17 -0.78 3.59 10.88
N LYS A 18 -1.77 4.29 10.31
CA LYS A 18 -2.76 3.66 9.41
C LYS A 18 -2.10 3.11 8.15
N ILE A 19 -1.22 3.88 7.50
CA ILE A 19 -0.53 3.45 6.28
C ILE A 19 0.30 2.19 6.52
N THR A 20 1.05 2.16 7.62
CA THR A 20 1.84 0.98 8.02
C THR A 20 0.93 -0.20 8.33
N SER A 21 -0.21 0.01 9.02
CA SER A 21 -1.16 -1.08 9.30
C SER A 21 -1.74 -1.71 8.03
N ILE A 22 -1.98 -0.91 6.98
CA ILE A 22 -2.43 -1.40 5.67
C ILE A 22 -1.30 -2.20 4.99
N ALA A 23 -0.06 -1.70 5.03
CA ALA A 23 1.09 -2.42 4.48
C ALA A 23 1.29 -3.80 5.12
N GLU A 24 1.18 -3.86 6.45
CA GLU A 24 1.26 -5.10 7.21
C GLU A 24 0.12 -6.06 6.89
N GLU A 25 -1.09 -5.56 6.66
CA GLU A 25 -2.22 -6.41 6.26
C GLU A 25 -1.99 -7.03 4.88
N VAL A 26 -1.53 -6.25 3.89
CA VAL A 26 -1.19 -6.76 2.55
C VAL A 26 -0.14 -7.88 2.63
N ARG A 27 0.87 -7.74 3.48
CA ARG A 27 1.95 -8.74 3.69
C ARG A 27 1.46 -10.07 4.26
N LYS A 28 0.31 -10.12 4.95
CA LYS A 28 -0.22 -11.37 5.53
C LYS A 28 -0.85 -12.30 4.50
N HIS A 29 -1.20 -11.81 3.32
CA HIS A 29 -1.90 -12.60 2.31
C HIS A 29 -0.93 -13.50 1.52
N LYS A 30 -1.06 -14.82 1.70
CA LYS A 30 -0.27 -15.81 0.95
C LYS A 30 -0.46 -15.65 -0.55
N GLY A 31 0.64 -15.54 -1.28
CA GLY A 31 0.64 -15.37 -2.75
C GLY A 31 0.57 -13.92 -3.21
N VAL A 32 0.47 -12.96 -2.28
CA VAL A 32 0.62 -11.53 -2.53
C VAL A 32 2.02 -11.10 -2.06
N LYS A 33 2.66 -10.22 -2.82
CA LYS A 33 3.92 -9.58 -2.46
C LYS A 33 3.73 -8.08 -2.56
N LEU A 34 3.92 -7.37 -1.45
CA LEU A 34 4.05 -5.92 -1.47
C LEU A 34 5.43 -5.57 -2.04
N LEU A 35 5.46 -4.90 -3.19
CA LEU A 35 6.66 -4.43 -3.86
C LEU A 35 7.12 -3.08 -3.30
N ASP A 36 6.20 -2.13 -3.13
CA ASP A 36 6.47 -0.80 -2.57
C ASP A 36 5.21 -0.16 -1.97
N TYR A 37 5.39 0.85 -1.14
CA TYR A 37 4.35 1.81 -0.83
C TYR A 37 4.94 3.19 -0.56
N SER A 38 4.28 4.21 -1.07
CA SER A 38 4.67 5.61 -0.90
C SER A 38 3.49 6.42 -0.39
N SER A 39 3.79 7.43 0.43
CA SER A 39 2.80 8.33 1.02
C SER A 39 3.12 9.77 0.65
N ASP A 40 2.11 10.49 0.21
CA ASP A 40 2.15 11.92 -0.11
C ASP A 40 1.25 12.69 0.86
N LYS A 41 1.89 13.50 1.71
CA LYS A 41 1.21 14.28 2.75
C LYS A 41 0.39 15.43 2.19
N ASP A 42 0.88 16.04 1.12
CA ASP A 42 0.29 17.24 0.51
C ASP A 42 -0.99 16.87 -0.24
N HIS A 43 -0.96 15.76 -0.97
CA HIS A 43 -2.12 15.22 -1.69
C HIS A 43 -3.00 14.27 -0.85
N HIS A 44 -2.61 13.99 0.39
CA HIS A 44 -3.32 13.12 1.33
C HIS A 44 -3.66 11.74 0.75
N ARG A 45 -2.67 11.12 0.10
CA ARG A 45 -2.80 9.81 -0.55
C ARG A 45 -1.57 8.94 -0.33
N SER A 46 -1.78 7.63 -0.40
CA SER A 46 -0.73 6.63 -0.46
C SER A 46 -0.97 5.70 -1.63
N VAL A 47 0.10 5.29 -2.30
CA VAL A 47 0.06 4.33 -3.40
C VAL A 47 0.82 3.09 -2.97
N PHE A 48 0.21 1.93 -3.12
CA PHE A 48 0.84 0.64 -2.86
C PHE A 48 1.05 -0.08 -4.19
N THR A 49 2.06 -0.92 -4.26
CA THR A 49 2.39 -1.75 -5.44
C THR A 49 2.85 -3.11 -4.97
#